data_AF-A0A0E0A590-F1
#
_entry.id   AF-A0A0E0A590-F1
#
_cell.length_a   1.000
_cell.length_b   1.000
_cell.length_c   1.000
_cell.angle_alpha   90.00
_cell.angle_beta   90.00
_cell.angle_gamma   90.00
#
_symmetry.space_group_name_H-M   'P 1'
#
loop_
_entity.id
_entity.type
_entity.pdbx_description
1 polymer ?
#
loop_
_entity_poly.entity_id
_entity_poly.type
_entity_poly.pdbx_seq_one_letter_code
_entity_poly.pdbx_strand_id
1 'polypeptide(L)'
;MGSVHLPVDSTPILLLATPPASGGAACRGVLLLPSPRWFSHRTAPRRAVVLLLLPFPSASDLQFHGFHGVKSEEKTLGQKFVVDVDAWMDLSVAGETDSISDTVSYTDIYGIAKDVVEGPSRNLLEAVAHRIASNALLKFPQISTIRVKVGKPHVAVRGIVDYLGVEILRHRKDVGGDRV
;
A
#
# COMPACT_ATOMS: atom_id res chain seq x y z
N MET A 1 50.92 11.93 -23.27
CA MET A 1 49.78 12.60 -22.61
C MET A 1 48.55 11.74 -22.89
N GLY A 2 48.30 10.74 -22.04
CA GLY A 2 47.20 9.78 -22.22
C GLY A 2 46.20 9.97 -21.09
N SER A 3 45.00 10.44 -21.43
CA SER A 3 43.89 10.59 -20.50
C SER A 3 43.12 9.28 -20.42
N VAL A 4 43.11 8.66 -19.25
CA VAL A 4 42.35 7.43 -18.97
C VAL A 4 40.92 7.82 -18.59
N HIS A 5 39.96 7.38 -19.40
CA HIS A 5 38.53 7.48 -19.13
C HIS A 5 38.15 6.49 -18.02
N LEU A 6 37.54 6.96 -16.93
CA LEU A 6 36.85 6.11 -15.94
C LEU A 6 35.33 6.20 -16.17
N PRO A 7 34.59 5.08 -16.22
CA PRO A 7 33.14 5.09 -16.20
C PRO A 7 32.61 5.34 -14.77
N VAL A 8 31.64 6.25 -14.66
CA VAL A 8 30.95 6.60 -13.42
C VAL A 8 29.76 5.65 -13.26
N ASP A 9 30.01 4.47 -12.69
CA ASP A 9 28.94 3.58 -12.21
C ASP A 9 28.60 3.92 -10.76
N SER A 10 27.54 4.72 -10.59
CA SER A 10 26.99 5.11 -9.29
C SER A 10 26.18 3.97 -8.69
N THR A 11 26.86 3.01 -8.06
CA THR A 11 26.24 2.08 -7.11
C THR A 11 26.22 2.74 -5.73
N PRO A 12 25.06 2.93 -5.07
CA PRO A 12 25.04 3.33 -3.67
C PRO A 12 25.42 2.12 -2.81
N ILE A 13 26.66 2.11 -2.32
CA ILE A 13 27.11 1.22 -1.24
C ILE A 13 26.36 1.65 0.02
N LEU A 14 25.34 0.88 0.41
CA LEU A 14 24.65 1.03 1.68
C LEU A 14 25.60 0.61 2.80
N LEU A 15 26.29 1.58 3.39
CA LEU A 15 27.15 1.37 4.55
C LEU A 15 26.26 1.23 5.80
N LEU A 16 25.80 0.01 6.09
CA LEU A 16 25.19 -0.32 7.39
C LEU A 16 26.32 -0.41 8.43
N ALA A 17 26.44 0.62 9.25
CA ALA A 17 27.23 0.55 10.47
C ALA A 17 26.51 -0.37 11.47
N THR A 18 27.11 -1.53 11.77
CA THR A 18 26.71 -2.37 12.90
C THR A 18 27.57 -2.03 14.13
N PRO A 19 27.01 -2.06 15.36
CA PRO A 19 27.81 -1.95 16.58
C PRO A 19 28.58 -3.26 16.84
N PRO A 20 29.75 -3.23 17.50
CA PRO A 20 30.46 -4.45 17.85
C PRO A 20 29.78 -5.12 19.04
N ALA A 21 29.27 -6.34 18.85
CA ALA A 21 28.92 -7.24 19.94
C ALA A 21 29.92 -8.40 19.95
N SER A 22 30.76 -8.40 20.97
CA SER A 22 31.62 -9.51 21.35
C SER A 22 30.80 -10.74 21.73
N GLY A 23 31.22 -11.91 21.26
CA GLY A 23 31.07 -13.16 22.00
C GLY A 23 30.08 -14.17 21.43
N GLY A 24 30.60 -15.06 20.57
CA GLY A 24 30.52 -16.50 20.83
C GLY A 24 29.26 -17.27 20.44
N ALA A 25 29.49 -18.25 19.56
CA ALA A 25 28.82 -19.55 19.42
C ALA A 25 28.06 -19.75 18.09
N ALA A 26 28.60 -20.71 17.35
CA ALA A 26 28.14 -21.21 16.07
C ALA A 26 26.77 -21.90 16.16
N CYS A 27 25.91 -21.60 15.19
CA CYS A 27 24.82 -22.48 14.77
C CYS A 27 24.73 -22.49 13.24
N ARG A 28 24.58 -23.70 12.72
CA ARG A 28 24.69 -24.13 11.32
C ARG A 28 23.51 -23.65 10.47
N GLY A 29 23.79 -23.46 9.17
CA GLY A 29 22.80 -23.57 8.10
C GLY A 29 22.11 -22.26 7.68
N VAL A 30 22.77 -21.48 6.83
CA VAL A 30 22.08 -20.45 6.05
C VAL A 30 21.28 -21.16 4.95
N LEU A 31 20.01 -21.44 5.23
CA LEU A 31 19.07 -21.78 4.18
C LEU A 31 18.81 -20.49 3.39
N LEU A 32 19.48 -20.34 2.25
CA LEU A 32 19.16 -19.31 1.26
C LEU A 32 17.74 -19.56 0.76
N LEU A 33 16.75 -18.97 1.42
CA LEU A 33 15.41 -18.86 0.87
C LEU A 33 15.51 -18.03 -0.41
N PRO A 34 14.92 -18.47 -1.53
CA PRO A 34 14.88 -17.65 -2.72
C PRO A 34 14.17 -16.35 -2.38
N SER A 35 14.83 -15.23 -2.65
CA SER A 35 14.21 -13.90 -2.66
C SER A 35 12.85 -13.98 -3.38
N PRO A 36 11.79 -13.33 -2.88
CA PRO A 36 10.50 -13.31 -3.57
C PRO A 36 10.71 -12.84 -5.02
N ARG A 37 10.47 -13.75 -5.97
CA ARG A 37 10.56 -13.56 -7.43
C ARG A 37 9.47 -12.63 -8.00
N TRP A 38 9.05 -11.63 -7.23
CA TRP A 38 7.94 -10.74 -7.61
C TRP A 38 8.39 -9.34 -8.03
N PHE A 39 9.68 -9.03 -7.93
CA PHE A 39 10.30 -7.92 -8.65
C PHE A 39 10.72 -8.41 -10.05
N SER A 40 9.75 -8.56 -10.95
CA SER A 40 10.04 -8.80 -12.37
C SER A 40 9.09 -7.97 -13.22
N HIS A 41 9.60 -6.83 -13.67
CA HIS A 41 9.20 -6.13 -14.89
C HIS A 41 7.70 -5.89 -15.09
N ARG A 42 7.16 -4.87 -14.42
CA ARG A 42 6.30 -3.90 -15.10
C ARG A 42 6.81 -2.52 -14.74
N THR A 43 7.16 -1.76 -15.77
CA THR A 43 7.58 -0.36 -15.75
C THR A 43 6.88 0.40 -14.63
N ALA A 44 7.64 0.95 -13.69
CA ALA A 44 7.12 2.01 -12.83
C ALA A 44 6.54 3.08 -13.76
N PRO A 45 5.22 3.36 -13.72
CA PRO A 45 4.70 4.47 -14.49
C PRO A 45 5.43 5.73 -14.02
N ARG A 46 5.70 6.67 -14.93
CA ARG A 46 6.26 8.01 -14.65
C ARG A 46 5.33 8.90 -13.80
N ARG A 47 4.51 8.29 -12.93
CA ARG A 47 3.46 8.88 -12.11
C ARG A 47 3.70 8.38 -10.70
N ALA A 48 3.99 9.31 -9.81
CA ALA A 48 4.39 9.02 -8.46
C ALA A 48 3.22 8.45 -7.64
N VAL A 49 3.59 7.70 -6.60
CA VAL A 49 2.68 6.99 -5.72
C VAL A 49 2.68 7.68 -4.35
N VAL A 50 1.50 8.08 -3.85
CA VAL A 50 1.37 8.82 -2.59
C VAL A 50 1.46 7.92 -1.34
N LEU A 51 1.23 6.60 -1.46
CA LEU A 51 1.43 5.65 -0.37
C LEU A 51 2.21 4.43 -0.85
N LEU A 52 3.28 4.09 -0.13
CA LEU A 52 4.26 3.09 -0.55
C LEU A 52 3.75 1.66 -0.36
N LEU A 53 4.04 0.83 -1.36
CA LEU A 53 4.03 -0.64 -1.33
C LEU A 53 4.91 -1.16 -0.18
N LEU A 54 4.31 -1.37 1.00
CA LEU A 54 4.95 -2.10 2.08
C LEU A 54 4.37 -3.52 2.15
N PRO A 55 5.14 -4.52 2.60
CA PRO A 55 4.65 -5.88 2.74
C PRO A 55 3.52 -5.92 3.78
N PHE A 56 2.30 -6.26 3.35
CA PHE A 56 1.12 -6.32 4.21
C PHE A 56 1.07 -7.63 5.04
N PRO A 57 0.67 -7.59 6.33
CA PRO A 57 0.49 -6.41 7.16
C PRO A 57 1.86 -5.85 7.60
N SER A 58 2.12 -4.58 7.33
CA SER A 58 3.29 -3.85 7.83
C SER A 58 2.88 -3.04 9.06
N ALA A 59 3.83 -2.76 9.95
CA ALA A 59 3.63 -1.88 11.12
C ALA A 59 3.16 -0.45 10.76
N SER A 60 3.19 -0.10 9.47
CA SER A 60 2.79 1.18 8.88
C SER A 60 1.38 1.20 8.28
N ASP A 61 0.67 0.07 8.24
CA ASP A 61 -0.61 0.02 7.54
C ASP A 61 -1.72 0.72 8.32
N LEU A 62 -2.70 1.27 7.59
CA LEU A 62 -3.81 2.01 8.20
C LEU A 62 -4.74 1.03 8.91
N GLN A 63 -4.84 1.15 10.23
CA GLN A 63 -5.67 0.29 11.06
C GLN A 63 -6.94 1.02 11.49
N PHE A 64 -8.08 0.39 11.22
CA PHE A 64 -9.40 0.91 11.55
C PHE A 64 -10.24 -0.15 12.25
N HIS A 65 -11.20 0.28 13.05
CA HIS A 65 -12.18 -0.63 13.64
C HIS A 65 -13.50 -0.53 12.88
N GLY A 66 -13.92 -1.61 12.26
CA GLY A 66 -15.13 -1.64 11.42
C GLY A 66 -16.07 -2.78 11.79
N PHE A 67 -17.29 -2.70 11.28
CA PHE A 67 -18.35 -3.68 11.54
C PHE A 67 -18.73 -4.44 10.26
N HIS A 68 -17.75 -4.71 9.39
CA HIS A 68 -17.98 -5.37 8.10
C HIS A 68 -17.83 -6.90 8.18
N GLY A 69 -18.71 -7.60 7.49
CA GLY A 69 -18.72 -9.05 7.46
C GLY A 69 -20.07 -9.61 7.08
N VAL A 70 -20.08 -10.87 6.67
CA VAL A 70 -21.32 -11.59 6.34
C VAL A 70 -21.99 -12.08 7.62
N LYS A 71 -21.20 -12.46 8.63
CA LYS A 71 -21.70 -13.03 9.88
C LYS A 71 -22.28 -11.95 10.79
N SER A 72 -23.36 -12.26 11.49
CA SER A 72 -24.01 -11.36 12.47
C SER A 72 -23.03 -10.90 13.55
N GLU A 73 -22.18 -11.80 14.03
CA GLU A 73 -21.24 -11.55 15.11
C GLU A 73 -20.19 -10.51 14.68
N GLU A 74 -19.74 -10.55 13.42
CA GLU A 74 -18.79 -9.57 12.88
C GLU A 74 -19.39 -8.15 12.83
N LYS A 75 -20.70 -8.05 12.60
CA LYS A 75 -21.40 -6.76 12.55
C LYS A 75 -21.72 -6.19 13.93
N THR A 76 -21.80 -7.04 14.96
CA THR A 76 -22.09 -6.62 16.33
C THR A 76 -20.81 -6.34 17.12
N LEU A 77 -19.83 -7.24 17.07
CA LEU A 77 -18.57 -7.11 17.81
C LEU A 77 -17.60 -6.17 17.11
N GLY A 78 -17.63 -6.15 15.77
CA GLY A 78 -16.62 -5.50 14.96
C GLY A 78 -15.28 -6.22 15.00
N GLN A 79 -14.35 -5.75 14.18
CA GLN A 79 -12.97 -6.23 14.17
C GLN A 79 -12.04 -5.16 13.58
N LYS A 80 -10.74 -5.39 13.70
CA LYS A 80 -9.73 -4.58 13.03
C LYS A 80 -9.72 -4.86 11.53
N PHE A 81 -9.59 -3.80 10.75
CA PHE A 81 -9.30 -3.83 9.33
C PHE A 81 -7.99 -3.13 9.09
N VAL A 82 -7.18 -3.70 8.22
CA VAL A 82 -5.90 -3.14 7.79
C VAL A 82 -6.08 -2.72 6.34
N VAL A 83 -5.75 -1.48 6.02
CA VAL A 83 -5.95 -0.87 4.71
C VAL A 83 -4.65 -0.29 4.19
N ASP A 84 -4.36 -0.57 2.93
CA ASP A 84 -3.25 -0.01 2.16
C ASP A 84 -3.81 0.61 0.87
N VAL A 85 -3.34 1.80 0.50
CA VAL A 85 -3.91 2.66 -0.56
C VAL A 85 -2.84 3.34 -1.37
N ASP A 86 -2.52 2.83 -2.56
CA ASP A 86 -1.63 3.54 -3.48
C ASP A 86 -2.45 4.43 -4.41
N ALA A 87 -2.10 5.72 -4.51
CA ALA A 87 -2.69 6.64 -5.48
C ALA A 87 -1.63 7.14 -6.46
N TRP A 88 -1.90 6.99 -7.76
CA TRP A 88 -1.00 7.43 -8.85
C TRP A 88 -1.42 8.78 -9.41
N MET A 89 -0.54 9.77 -9.30
CA MET A 89 -0.69 11.11 -9.90
C MET A 89 0.66 11.67 -10.37
N ASP A 90 0.61 12.82 -11.01
CA ASP A 90 1.82 13.58 -11.28
C ASP A 90 2.19 14.40 -10.04
N LEU A 91 3.43 14.27 -9.57
CA LEU A 91 3.96 15.01 -8.42
C LEU A 91 5.10 15.95 -8.84
N SER A 92 5.37 16.13 -10.14
CA SER A 92 6.46 17.00 -10.60
C SER A 92 6.27 18.44 -10.10
N VAL A 93 5.06 18.98 -10.23
CA VAL A 93 4.74 20.35 -9.82
C VAL A 93 4.90 20.51 -8.32
N ALA A 94 4.30 19.63 -7.51
CA ALA A 94 4.44 19.68 -6.06
C ALA A 94 5.91 19.55 -5.60
N GLY A 95 6.71 18.75 -6.30
CA GLY A 95 8.14 18.61 -6.03
C GLY A 95 8.97 19.86 -6.38
N GLU A 96 8.50 20.68 -7.31
CA GLU A 96 9.14 21.96 -7.69
C GLU A 96 8.65 23.13 -6.82
N THR A 97 7.36 23.16 -6.49
CA THR A 97 6.72 24.28 -5.79
C THR A 97 6.74 24.14 -4.26
N ASP A 98 6.93 22.91 -3.75
CA ASP A 98 6.81 22.57 -2.33
C ASP A 98 5.45 23.01 -1.72
N SER A 99 4.40 23.03 -2.54
CA SER A 99 3.06 23.46 -2.11
C SER A 99 2.10 22.28 -1.97
N ILE A 100 1.41 22.23 -0.83
CA ILE A 100 0.37 21.22 -0.57
C ILE A 100 -0.84 21.35 -1.52
N SER A 101 -1.04 22.53 -2.14
CA SER A 101 -2.10 22.74 -3.14
C SER A 101 -1.91 21.94 -4.42
N ASP A 102 -0.67 21.57 -4.71
CA ASP A 102 -0.26 20.97 -5.98
C ASP A 102 -0.21 19.44 -5.90
N THR A 103 -0.60 18.89 -4.75
CA THR A 103 -0.66 17.45 -4.47
C THR A 103 -1.96 17.09 -3.73
N VAL A 104 -2.19 15.80 -3.54
CA VAL A 104 -3.24 15.31 -2.65
C VAL A 104 -2.62 14.99 -1.30
N SER A 105 -3.20 15.55 -0.24
CA SER A 105 -2.77 15.21 1.11
C SER A 105 -3.09 13.76 1.44
N TYR A 106 -2.11 13.04 1.96
CA TYR A 106 -2.31 11.69 2.52
C TYR A 106 -3.31 11.70 3.68
N THR A 107 -3.46 12.82 4.40
CA THR A 107 -4.46 12.96 5.48
C THR A 107 -5.88 12.87 4.95
N ASP A 108 -6.12 13.37 3.73
CA ASP A 108 -7.42 13.25 3.09
C ASP A 108 -7.73 11.83 2.65
N ILE A 109 -6.74 11.13 2.08
CA ILE A 109 -6.88 9.72 1.68
C ILE A 109 -7.13 8.86 2.92
N TYR A 110 -6.41 9.11 4.00
CA TYR A 110 -6.67 8.51 5.30
C TYR A 110 -8.11 8.76 5.77
N GLY A 111 -8.58 10.01 5.69
CA GLY A 111 -9.95 10.38 6.05
C GLY A 111 -10.99 9.59 5.27
N ILE A 112 -10.83 9.47 3.95
CA ILE A 112 -11.71 8.66 3.11
C ILE A 112 -11.71 7.18 3.55
N ALA A 113 -10.53 6.60 3.78
CA ALA A 113 -10.43 5.21 4.21
C ALA A 113 -11.12 5.01 5.56
N LYS A 114 -10.86 5.90 6.52
CA LYS A 114 -11.49 5.90 7.84
C LYS A 114 -13.00 5.97 7.73
N ASP A 115 -13.53 6.95 7.01
CA ASP A 115 -14.98 7.18 6.88
C ASP A 115 -15.70 5.98 6.25
N VAL A 116 -15.04 5.30 5.30
CA VAL A 116 -15.61 4.11 4.67
C VAL A 116 -15.57 2.89 5.59
N VAL A 117 -14.50 2.70 6.35
CA VAL A 117 -14.29 1.51 7.20
C VAL A 117 -15.02 1.62 8.54
N GLU A 118 -15.08 2.80 9.14
CA GLU A 118 -15.82 3.05 10.39
C GLU A 118 -17.29 3.39 10.12
N GLY A 119 -17.66 3.59 8.85
CA GLY A 119 -19.01 3.93 8.41
C GLY A 119 -19.98 2.74 8.33
N PRO A 120 -21.03 2.85 7.48
CA PRO A 120 -22.07 1.83 7.39
C PRO A 120 -21.53 0.43 7.06
N SER A 121 -21.96 -0.55 7.85
CA SER A 121 -21.58 -1.96 7.69
C SER A 121 -21.82 -2.47 6.26
N ARG A 122 -20.92 -3.34 5.81
CA ARG A 122 -20.93 -3.98 4.49
C ARG A 122 -20.64 -5.46 4.67
N ASN A 123 -21.17 -6.27 3.77
CA ASN A 123 -20.99 -7.72 3.85
C ASN A 123 -19.61 -8.16 3.34
N LEU A 124 -19.08 -7.44 2.35
CA LEU A 124 -17.93 -7.84 1.55
C LEU A 124 -16.78 -6.84 1.66
N LEU A 125 -15.55 -7.32 1.69
CA LEU A 125 -14.35 -6.48 1.67
C LEU A 125 -14.20 -5.77 0.32
N GLU A 126 -14.66 -6.41 -0.75
CA GLU A 126 -14.71 -5.88 -2.11
C GLU A 126 -15.53 -4.60 -2.17
N ALA A 127 -16.65 -4.55 -1.44
CA ALA A 127 -17.49 -3.36 -1.37
C ALA A 127 -16.82 -2.21 -0.59
N VAL A 128 -16.07 -2.54 0.47
CA VAL A 128 -15.28 -1.58 1.25
C VAL A 128 -14.16 -1.01 0.38
N ALA A 129 -13.34 -1.88 -0.21
CA ALA A 129 -12.23 -1.49 -1.08
C ALA A 129 -12.72 -0.65 -2.27
N HIS A 130 -13.82 -1.06 -2.91
CA HIS A 130 -14.42 -0.32 -4.01
C HIS A 130 -14.88 1.07 -3.59
N ARG A 131 -15.50 1.22 -2.41
CA ARG A 131 -15.94 2.53 -1.90
C ARG A 131 -14.77 3.47 -1.63
N ILE A 132 -13.69 2.97 -1.03
CA ILE A 132 -12.47 3.76 -0.82
C ILE A 132 -11.93 4.25 -2.17
N ALA A 133 -11.77 3.34 -3.12
CA ALA A 133 -11.27 3.66 -4.46
C ALA A 133 -12.15 4.69 -5.18
N SER A 134 -13.47 4.44 -5.22
CA SER A 134 -14.43 5.32 -5.89
C SER A 134 -14.49 6.70 -5.23
N ASN A 135 -14.53 6.79 -3.90
CA ASN A 135 -14.58 8.07 -3.20
C ASN A 135 -13.30 8.89 -3.43
N ALA A 136 -12.13 8.25 -3.40
CA ALA A 136 -10.87 8.93 -3.67
C ALA A 136 -10.76 9.41 -5.12
N LEU A 137 -11.15 8.59 -6.10
CA LEU A 137 -11.18 9.00 -7.50
C LEU A 137 -12.21 10.12 -7.75
N LEU A 138 -13.35 10.11 -7.08
CA LEU A 138 -14.35 11.18 -7.20
C LEU A 138 -13.88 12.49 -6.57
N LYS A 139 -13.27 12.44 -5.36
CA LYS A 139 -12.82 13.64 -4.63
C LYS A 139 -11.57 14.27 -5.27
N PHE A 140 -10.66 13.47 -5.83
CA PHE A 140 -9.36 13.95 -6.32
C PHE A 140 -9.16 13.69 -7.81
N PRO A 141 -9.52 14.64 -8.71
CA PRO A 141 -9.35 14.51 -10.15
C PRO A 141 -7.91 14.21 -10.60
N GLN A 142 -6.92 14.67 -9.83
CA GLN A 142 -5.49 14.45 -10.05
C GLN A 142 -5.10 12.97 -10.00
N ILE A 143 -5.82 12.14 -9.22
CA ILE A 143 -5.55 10.69 -9.13
C ILE A 143 -5.99 10.02 -10.43
N SER A 144 -5.05 9.40 -11.12
CA SER A 144 -5.30 8.68 -12.38
C SER A 144 -5.64 7.21 -12.17
N THR A 145 -5.07 6.59 -11.13
CA THR A 145 -5.21 5.18 -10.77
C THR A 145 -5.11 5.06 -9.26
N ILE A 146 -5.86 4.13 -8.67
CA ILE A 146 -5.78 3.83 -7.25
C ILE A 146 -5.79 2.32 -7.03
N ARG A 147 -4.94 1.84 -6.13
CA ARG A 147 -4.90 0.46 -5.63
C ARG A 147 -5.36 0.51 -4.19
N VAL A 148 -6.29 -0.35 -3.83
CA VAL A 148 -6.79 -0.45 -2.45
C VAL A 148 -6.71 -1.90 -2.03
N LYS A 149 -6.00 -2.16 -0.95
CA LYS A 149 -5.96 -3.45 -0.28
C LYS A 149 -6.65 -3.33 1.06
N VAL A 150 -7.56 -4.26 1.34
CA VAL A 150 -8.30 -4.34 2.60
C VAL A 150 -8.16 -5.75 3.14
N GLY A 151 -7.62 -5.87 4.34
CA GLY A 151 -7.41 -7.15 5.00
C GLY A 151 -8.00 -7.19 6.40
N LYS A 152 -8.31 -8.41 6.82
CA LYS A 152 -8.69 -8.80 8.17
C LYS A 152 -7.52 -9.59 8.76
N PRO A 153 -6.82 -9.06 9.78
CA PRO A 153 -5.72 -9.77 10.44
C PRO A 153 -6.22 -10.89 11.36
N HIS A 154 -7.48 -10.84 11.80
CA HIS A 154 -8.05 -11.80 12.74
C HIS A 154 -9.25 -12.52 12.13
N VAL A 155 -9.01 -13.37 11.13
CA VAL A 155 -10.09 -14.16 10.52
C VAL A 155 -10.26 -15.48 11.23
N ALA A 156 -11.51 -15.80 11.59
CA ALA A 156 -11.89 -17.10 12.13
C ALA A 156 -11.91 -18.18 11.02
N VAL A 157 -10.74 -18.55 10.51
CA VAL A 157 -10.53 -19.70 9.62
C VAL A 157 -9.85 -20.85 10.36
N ARG A 158 -10.10 -22.08 9.92
CA ARG A 158 -9.41 -23.26 10.43
C ARG A 158 -8.00 -23.33 9.80
N GLY A 159 -7.02 -22.71 10.44
CA GLY A 159 -5.62 -22.68 10.01
C GLY A 159 -4.87 -21.46 10.52
N ILE A 160 -3.54 -21.48 10.45
CA ILE A 160 -2.70 -20.31 10.76
C ILE A 160 -2.55 -19.51 9.47
N VAL A 161 -3.09 -18.29 9.46
CA VAL A 161 -2.90 -17.31 8.39
C VAL A 161 -2.61 -15.96 9.03
N ASP A 162 -1.70 -15.19 8.45
CA ASP A 162 -1.36 -13.87 8.95
C ASP A 162 -2.48 -12.85 8.70
N TYR A 163 -3.17 -12.98 7.56
CA TYR A 163 -4.35 -12.20 7.22
C TYR A 163 -5.11 -12.83 6.04
N LEU A 164 -6.35 -12.41 5.84
CA LEU A 164 -7.07 -12.58 4.57
C LEU A 164 -7.63 -11.25 4.13
N GLY A 165 -7.66 -11.00 2.82
CA GLY A 165 -8.08 -9.71 2.31
C GLY A 165 -8.33 -9.73 0.81
N VAL A 166 -8.67 -8.55 0.31
CA VAL A 166 -8.86 -8.27 -1.11
C VAL A 166 -7.95 -7.14 -1.52
N GLU A 167 -7.51 -7.17 -2.77
CA GLU A 167 -6.79 -6.08 -3.41
C GLU A 167 -7.50 -5.75 -4.72
N ILE A 168 -7.74 -4.46 -4.95
CA ILE A 168 -8.33 -3.98 -6.19
C ILE A 168 -7.46 -2.88 -6.79
N LEU A 169 -7.44 -2.80 -8.11
CA LEU A 169 -6.89 -1.69 -8.88
C LEU A 169 -8.03 -1.05 -9.67
N ARG A 170 -8.13 0.28 -9.67
CA ARG A 170 -9.13 1.04 -10.42
C ARG A 170 -8.48 2.20 -11.16
N HIS A 171 -8.81 2.35 -12.44
CA HIS A 171 -8.40 3.49 -13.23
C HIS A 171 -9.56 4.48 -13.35
N ARG A 172 -9.24 5.78 -13.37
CA ARG A 172 -10.25 6.83 -13.58
C ARG A 172 -11.07 6.62 -14.86
N LYS A 173 -10.43 6.13 -15.91
CA LYS A 173 -11.07 5.88 -17.22
C LYS A 173 -12.21 4.87 -17.12
N ASP A 174 -12.10 3.91 -16.21
CA ASP A 174 -13.09 2.83 -16.04
C ASP A 174 -14.32 3.32 -15.26
N VAL A 175 -14.18 4.36 -14.44
CA VAL A 175 -15.27 4.92 -13.62
C VAL A 175 -16.23 5.80 -14.45
N GLY A 176 -15.75 6.34 -15.58
CA GLY A 176 -16.53 7.20 -16.48
C GLY A 176 -17.18 6.48 -17.67
N GLY A 177 -16.93 5.18 -17.87
CA GLY A 177 -17.34 4.44 -19.06
C GLY A 177 -18.73 3.80 -19.03
N ASP A 178 -19.30 3.56 -17.84
CA ASP A 178 -20.55 2.80 -17.67
C ASP A 178 -21.78 3.69 -17.46
N ARG A 179 -22.02 4.64 -18.38
CA ARG A 179 -23.33 5.30 -18.56
C ARG A 179 -23.53 5.73 -20.02
N VAL A 180 -23.93 4.79 -20.87
CA VAL A 180 -24.80 5.03 -22.04
C VAL A 180 -25.84 3.92 -22.08
#